data_AF-A0A970WJ49-F1
#
_entry.id   AF-A0A970WJ49-F1
#
_cell.length_a   1.000
_cell.length_b   1.000
_cell.length_c   1.000
_cell.angle_alpha   90.00
_cell.angle_beta   90.00
_cell.angle_gamma   90.00
#
_symmetry.space_group_name_H-M   'P 1'
#
loop_
_entity.id
_entity.type
_entity.pdbx_description
1 polymer ?
#
loop_
_entity_poly.entity_id
_entity_poly.type
_entity_poly.pdbx_seq_one_letter_code
_entity_poly.pdbx_strand_id
1 'polypeptide(L)'
;MSDFPEPPQNTFVNPQMVEKRGMSGGTKVLLILGIVFLVCVLVCCGGGIIATFFVGKAVQDMVTTDPVEVARRQADTIDIEIPEVFTPQSSIDMAFAGTRLMIMVIYQGQAPGDSLALVGIGDMLADQPQAQMERQIQDSLQQQGVGQPDPGTKWEMEPKEFTIGGKTVEFLYRTEKNENDEPVRYHVTGTVTGKQGPVYVVLSVSAEKMSEEEIDGMIKSIK
;
A
#
# COMPACT_ATOMS: atom_id res chain seq x y z
N MET A 1 -58.18 48.68 84.78
CA MET A 1 -58.83 48.77 83.45
C MET A 1 -58.42 50.09 82.84
N SER A 2 -57.43 50.05 81.97
CA SER A 2 -56.97 51.18 81.16
C SER A 2 -56.15 50.59 80.02
N ASP A 3 -56.84 50.42 78.90
CA ASP A 3 -56.35 49.95 77.60
C ASP A 3 -55.13 50.75 77.13
N PHE A 4 -54.09 50.03 76.73
CA PHE A 4 -52.95 50.55 75.99
C PHE A 4 -53.18 50.28 74.50
N PRO A 5 -53.21 51.31 73.63
CA PRO A 5 -53.27 51.10 72.19
C PRO A 5 -51.91 50.65 71.64
N GLU A 6 -51.91 49.56 70.87
CA GLU A 6 -50.74 49.04 70.16
C GLU A 6 -50.24 50.03 69.09
N PRO A 7 -48.91 50.20 68.91
CA PRO A 7 -48.36 51.04 67.84
C PRO A 7 -48.50 50.37 66.45
N PRO A 8 -48.69 51.16 65.38
CA PRO A 8 -48.94 50.66 64.03
C PRO A 8 -47.74 49.89 63.47
N GLN A 9 -48.02 48.71 62.92
CA GLN A 9 -47.03 47.87 62.25
C GLN A 9 -46.52 48.54 60.98
N ASN A 10 -45.20 48.75 60.95
CA ASN A 10 -44.45 49.21 59.79
C ASN A 10 -44.61 48.19 58.65
N THR A 11 -45.39 48.52 57.63
CA THR A 11 -45.46 47.75 56.40
C THR A 11 -44.14 47.89 55.65
N PHE A 12 -43.36 46.83 55.70
CA PHE A 12 -42.09 46.69 55.01
C PHE A 12 -42.25 46.91 53.51
N VAL A 13 -41.32 47.69 52.98
CA VAL A 13 -41.03 47.91 51.56
C VAL A 13 -41.03 46.56 50.83
N ASN A 14 -41.87 46.44 49.82
CA ASN A 14 -41.96 45.30 48.92
C ASN A 14 -40.60 45.11 48.22
N PRO A 15 -39.81 44.06 48.51
CA PRO A 15 -38.63 43.79 47.72
C PRO A 15 -39.15 43.34 46.35
N GLN A 16 -38.96 44.19 45.34
CA GLN A 16 -39.07 43.80 43.94
C GLN A 16 -38.29 42.49 43.81
N MET A 17 -39.02 41.37 43.72
CA MET A 17 -38.43 40.08 43.45
C MET A 17 -37.82 40.22 42.07
N VAL A 18 -36.49 40.39 42.02
CA VAL A 18 -35.73 40.19 40.79
C VAL A 18 -36.01 38.74 40.41
N GLU A 19 -36.95 38.57 39.50
CA GLU A 19 -37.35 37.29 38.98
C GLU A 19 -36.08 36.66 38.40
N LYS A 20 -35.50 35.71 39.14
CA LYS A 20 -34.45 34.85 38.61
C LYS A 20 -35.14 34.05 37.52
N ARG A 21 -35.04 34.56 36.29
CA ARG A 21 -35.49 33.92 35.06
C ARG A 21 -34.75 32.59 34.94
N GLY A 22 -35.30 31.57 35.58
CA GLY A 22 -34.78 30.22 35.56
C GLY A 22 -34.84 29.76 34.12
N MET A 23 -33.66 29.62 33.50
CA MET A 23 -33.54 29.05 32.16
C MET A 23 -34.30 27.73 32.17
N SER A 24 -35.34 27.63 31.34
CA SER A 24 -36.27 26.51 31.37
C SER A 24 -35.49 25.19 31.26
N GLY A 25 -35.97 24.15 31.93
CA GLY A 25 -35.35 22.82 31.86
C GLY A 25 -35.12 22.38 30.40
N GLY A 26 -36.00 22.79 29.49
CA GLY A 26 -35.85 22.59 28.04
C GLY A 26 -34.61 23.24 27.44
N THR A 27 -34.28 24.48 27.82
CA THR A 27 -33.06 25.15 27.34
C THR A 27 -31.79 24.46 27.86
N LYS A 28 -31.78 23.98 29.10
CA LYS A 28 -30.65 23.21 29.64
C LYS A 28 -30.46 21.86 28.93
N VAL A 29 -31.55 21.15 28.66
CA VAL A 29 -31.51 19.87 27.94
C VAL A 29 -31.06 20.08 26.50
N LEU A 30 -31.55 21.11 25.81
CA LEU A 30 -31.11 21.45 24.45
C LEU A 30 -29.63 21.85 24.39
N LEU A 31 -29.12 22.54 25.41
CA LEU A 31 -27.70 22.87 25.51
C LEU A 31 -26.83 21.61 25.66
N ILE A 32 -27.23 20.68 26.54
CA ILE A 32 -26.50 19.42 26.75
C ILE A 32 -26.54 18.57 25.48
N LEU A 33 -27.70 18.45 24.84
CA LEU A 33 -27.84 17.67 23.61
C LEU A 33 -27.02 18.26 22.45
N GLY A 34 -26.98 19.60 22.34
CA GLY A 34 -26.15 20.30 21.36
C GLY A 34 -24.66 20.07 21.55
N ILE A 35 -24.18 20.07 22.81
CA ILE A 35 -22.77 19.80 23.13
C ILE A 35 -22.42 18.35 22.81
N VAL A 36 -23.25 17.39 23.20
CA VAL A 36 -23.03 15.97 22.89
C VAL A 36 -23.01 15.72 21.39
N PHE A 37 -23.94 16.34 20.65
CA PHE A 37 -23.97 16.25 19.19
C PHE A 37 -22.69 16.85 18.56
N LEU A 38 -22.24 18.01 19.03
CA LEU A 38 -21.03 18.66 18.53
C LEU A 38 -19.77 17.82 18.82
N VAL A 39 -19.69 17.19 20.00
CA VAL A 39 -18.58 16.27 20.34
C VAL A 39 -18.63 15.00 19.48
N CYS A 40 -19.81 14.41 19.26
CA CYS A 40 -19.95 13.27 18.36
C CYS A 40 -19.53 13.60 16.93
N VAL A 41 -19.85 14.79 16.41
CA VAL A 41 -19.43 15.23 15.08
C VAL A 41 -17.91 15.49 15.05
N LEU A 42 -17.33 16.10 16.09
CA LEU A 42 -15.87 16.28 16.18
C LEU A 42 -15.12 14.95 16.26
N VAL A 43 -15.65 13.95 16.94
CA VAL A 43 -15.02 12.61 17.03
C VAL A 43 -15.22 11.81 15.74
N CYS A 44 -16.42 11.78 15.16
CA CYS A 44 -16.67 11.04 13.92
C CYS A 44 -16.04 11.70 12.69
N CYS A 45 -16.14 13.03 12.55
CA CYS A 45 -15.60 13.74 11.40
C CYS A 45 -14.17 14.21 11.63
N GLY A 46 -13.86 14.78 12.81
CA GLY A 46 -12.49 15.21 13.14
C GLY A 46 -11.56 14.02 13.44
N GLY A 47 -12.03 13.02 14.18
CA GLY A 47 -11.27 11.78 14.40
C GLY A 47 -11.07 10.98 13.11
N GLY A 48 -12.07 10.93 12.24
CA GLY A 48 -11.94 10.33 10.91
C GLY A 48 -10.91 11.05 10.03
N ILE A 49 -10.91 12.39 10.02
CA ILE A 49 -9.92 13.19 9.26
C ILE A 49 -8.52 13.06 9.85
N ILE A 50 -8.36 13.08 11.18
CA ILE A 50 -7.05 12.91 11.81
C ILE A 50 -6.53 11.50 11.57
N ALA A 51 -7.38 10.47 11.70
CA ALA A 51 -7.00 9.10 11.40
C ALA A 51 -6.62 8.91 9.93
N THR A 52 -7.36 9.49 8.97
CA THR A 52 -6.97 9.41 7.55
C THR A 52 -5.73 10.24 7.22
N PHE A 53 -5.46 11.33 7.93
CA PHE A 53 -4.21 12.10 7.74
C PHE A 53 -3.00 11.37 8.34
N PHE A 54 -3.14 10.73 9.49
CA PHE A 54 -2.07 9.97 10.14
C PHE A 54 -1.79 8.65 9.42
N VAL A 55 -2.85 7.91 9.06
CA VAL A 55 -2.75 6.70 8.24
C VAL A 55 -2.29 7.05 6.83
N GLY A 56 -2.78 8.15 6.25
CA GLY A 56 -2.36 8.64 4.95
C GLY A 56 -0.87 8.99 4.90
N LYS A 57 -0.32 9.62 5.96
CA LYS A 57 1.13 9.81 6.09
C LYS A 57 1.91 8.51 6.24
N ALA A 58 1.43 7.58 7.08
CA ALA A 58 2.08 6.28 7.24
C ALA A 58 2.07 5.46 5.92
N VAL A 59 0.99 5.54 5.13
CA VAL A 59 0.89 4.91 3.81
C VAL A 59 1.73 5.64 2.76
N GLN A 60 1.85 6.96 2.84
CA GLN A 60 2.75 7.75 1.98
C GLN A 60 4.23 7.44 2.22
N ASP A 61 4.63 7.07 3.44
CA ASP A 61 6.00 6.62 3.70
C ASP A 61 6.27 5.22 3.11
N MET A 62 5.23 4.38 3.01
CA MET A 62 5.32 3.04 2.41
C MET A 62 5.47 3.12 0.89
N VAL A 63 4.72 3.98 0.21
CA VAL A 63 4.74 4.10 -1.25
C VAL A 63 5.55 5.33 -1.68
N THR A 64 6.67 5.11 -2.36
CA THR A 64 7.44 6.19 -2.99
C THR A 64 7.46 6.03 -4.50
N THR A 65 7.34 7.14 -5.20
CA THR A 65 7.53 7.26 -6.65
C THR A 65 8.79 8.05 -6.99
N ASP A 66 9.60 8.40 -5.98
CA ASP A 66 10.87 9.07 -6.22
C ASP A 66 11.86 8.06 -6.83
N PRO A 67 12.36 8.28 -8.06
CA PRO A 67 13.23 7.34 -8.74
C PRO A 67 14.52 7.03 -7.95
N VAL A 68 15.01 7.99 -7.16
CA VAL A 68 16.23 7.81 -6.34
C VAL A 68 15.95 6.85 -5.18
N GLU A 69 14.80 7.01 -4.51
CA GLU A 69 14.41 6.13 -3.42
C GLU A 69 14.01 4.73 -3.91
N VAL A 70 13.41 4.63 -5.10
CA VAL A 70 13.09 3.35 -5.76
C VAL A 70 14.37 2.56 -6.06
N ALA A 71 15.40 3.22 -6.62
CA ALA A 71 16.70 2.60 -6.87
C ALA A 71 17.40 2.19 -5.56
N ARG A 72 17.32 3.03 -4.51
CA ARG A 72 17.86 2.66 -3.18
C ARG A 72 17.16 1.42 -2.61
N ARG A 73 15.83 1.39 -2.65
CA ARG A 73 15.01 0.28 -2.16
C ARG A 73 15.24 -1.01 -2.96
N GLN A 74 15.48 -0.90 -4.26
CA GLN A 74 15.93 -2.03 -5.08
C GLN A 74 17.28 -2.55 -4.60
N ALA A 75 18.30 -1.71 -4.48
CA ALA A 75 19.63 -2.11 -4.02
C ALA A 75 19.62 -2.71 -2.59
N ASP A 76 18.72 -2.23 -1.73
CA ASP A 76 18.50 -2.79 -0.39
C ASP A 76 17.87 -4.20 -0.44
N THR A 77 17.15 -4.53 -1.52
CA THR A 77 16.47 -5.81 -1.73
C THR A 77 17.39 -6.83 -2.42
N ILE A 78 17.93 -6.43 -3.58
CA ILE A 78 18.76 -7.26 -4.45
C ILE A 78 19.63 -6.37 -5.33
N ASP A 79 20.89 -6.73 -5.50
CA ASP A 79 21.78 -6.00 -6.43
C ASP A 79 21.58 -6.58 -7.83
N ILE A 80 20.92 -5.84 -8.72
CA ILE A 80 20.66 -6.18 -10.12
C ILE A 80 20.93 -4.97 -11.00
N GLU A 81 21.55 -5.18 -12.16
CA GLU A 81 21.74 -4.13 -13.16
C GLU A 81 20.47 -4.02 -14.00
N ILE A 82 19.70 -2.95 -13.78
CA ILE A 82 18.47 -2.70 -14.54
C ILE A 82 18.82 -2.06 -15.89
N PRO A 83 18.39 -2.65 -17.03
CA PRO A 83 18.61 -2.07 -18.35
C PRO A 83 17.99 -0.67 -18.50
N GLU A 84 18.60 0.20 -19.31
CA GLU A 84 18.11 1.57 -19.58
C GLU A 84 16.71 1.63 -20.20
N VAL A 85 16.21 0.50 -20.75
CA VAL A 85 14.83 0.39 -21.25
C VAL A 85 13.78 0.53 -20.15
N PHE A 86 14.16 0.37 -18.88
CA PHE A 86 13.28 0.44 -17.73
C PHE A 86 13.53 1.71 -16.90
N THR A 87 12.44 2.37 -16.53
CA THR A 87 12.46 3.54 -15.66
C THR A 87 11.79 3.22 -14.32
N PRO A 88 12.38 3.65 -13.19
CA PRO A 88 11.78 3.44 -11.88
C PRO A 88 10.45 4.20 -11.79
N GLN A 89 9.37 3.48 -11.48
CA GLN A 89 8.03 4.06 -11.42
C GLN A 89 7.56 4.22 -9.97
N SER A 90 7.58 3.14 -9.21
CA SER A 90 7.14 3.14 -7.83
C SER A 90 7.80 2.04 -7.03
N SER A 91 7.85 2.23 -5.72
CA SER A 91 8.16 1.15 -4.80
C SER A 91 7.27 1.24 -3.57
N ILE A 92 6.90 0.08 -3.08
CA ILE A 92 6.05 -0.12 -1.92
C ILE A 92 6.88 -0.89 -0.91
N ASP A 93 7.21 -0.26 0.21
CA ASP A 93 7.93 -0.90 1.32
C ASP A 93 6.97 -1.00 2.49
N MET A 94 6.47 -2.21 2.73
CA MET A 94 5.59 -2.51 3.85
C MET A 94 6.44 -3.02 5.00
N ALA A 95 6.66 -2.15 5.99
CA ALA A 95 7.28 -2.51 7.26
C ALA A 95 6.26 -2.45 8.40
N PHE A 96 6.31 -3.42 9.30
CA PHE A 96 5.49 -3.47 10.51
C PHE A 96 6.38 -3.60 11.74
N ALA A 97 6.21 -2.69 12.70
CA ALA A 97 6.98 -2.67 13.95
C ALA A 97 8.52 -2.70 13.77
N GLY A 98 9.02 -2.14 12.65
CA GLY A 98 10.45 -2.10 12.33
C GLY A 98 10.97 -3.32 11.54
N THR A 99 10.12 -4.31 11.27
CA THR A 99 10.44 -5.46 10.42
C THR A 99 9.84 -5.28 9.03
N ARG A 100 10.65 -5.42 7.98
CA ARG A 100 10.16 -5.38 6.59
C ARG A 100 9.39 -6.66 6.30
N LEU A 101 8.13 -6.52 5.90
CA LEU A 101 7.24 -7.63 5.54
C LEU A 101 7.30 -7.92 4.05
N MET A 102 7.23 -6.86 3.24
CA MET A 102 7.21 -6.96 1.79
C MET A 102 7.79 -5.69 1.19
N ILE A 103 8.55 -5.85 0.12
CA ILE A 103 9.01 -4.76 -0.71
C ILE A 103 8.66 -5.08 -2.16
N MET A 104 7.98 -4.15 -2.82
CA MET A 104 7.67 -4.23 -4.23
C MET A 104 8.36 -3.06 -4.91
N VAL A 105 9.14 -3.33 -5.94
CA VAL A 105 9.79 -2.31 -6.76
C VAL A 105 9.31 -2.52 -8.19
N ILE A 106 8.70 -1.49 -8.77
CA ILE A 106 8.13 -1.53 -10.11
C ILE A 106 8.90 -0.56 -10.99
N TYR A 107 9.39 -1.11 -12.09
CA TYR A 107 9.96 -0.38 -13.20
C TYR A 107 9.02 -0.48 -14.41
N GLN A 108 8.82 0.65 -15.07
CA GLN A 108 8.03 0.76 -16.29
C GLN A 108 8.98 0.80 -17.49
N GLY A 109 8.75 -0.06 -18.47
CA GLY A 109 9.47 -0.01 -19.75
C GLY A 109 8.98 1.11 -20.65
N GLN A 110 9.69 1.32 -21.76
CA GLN A 110 9.34 2.37 -22.74
C GLN A 110 8.09 2.05 -23.57
N ALA A 111 7.72 0.76 -23.74
CA ALA A 111 6.54 0.36 -24.48
C ALA A 111 5.36 0.00 -23.55
N PRO A 112 4.11 0.16 -24.02
CA PRO A 112 2.93 -0.30 -23.28
C PRO A 112 2.99 -1.81 -23.00
N GLY A 113 2.88 -2.18 -21.72
CA GLY A 113 2.97 -3.57 -21.27
C GLY A 113 4.38 -4.01 -20.86
N ASP A 114 5.41 -3.21 -21.12
CA ASP A 114 6.75 -3.49 -20.63
C ASP A 114 6.84 -3.08 -19.14
N SER A 115 7.20 -4.04 -18.29
CA SER A 115 7.36 -3.82 -16.87
C SER A 115 8.33 -4.81 -16.25
N LEU A 116 9.04 -4.37 -15.23
CA LEU A 116 9.83 -5.21 -14.36
C LEU A 116 9.39 -4.97 -12.93
N ALA A 117 8.88 -6.01 -12.29
CA ALA A 117 8.49 -5.98 -10.89
C ALA A 117 9.41 -6.90 -10.08
N LEU A 118 9.94 -6.38 -8.98
CA LEU A 118 10.70 -7.11 -7.98
C LEU A 118 9.87 -7.14 -6.70
N VAL A 119 9.52 -8.33 -6.22
CA VAL A 119 8.72 -8.51 -5.01
C VAL A 119 9.55 -9.27 -3.98
N GLY A 120 10.20 -8.54 -3.10
CA GLY A 120 10.90 -9.09 -1.94
C GLY A 120 9.92 -9.42 -0.83
N ILE A 121 9.99 -10.64 -0.32
CA ILE A 121 9.21 -11.09 0.84
C ILE A 121 10.15 -11.16 2.03
N GLY A 122 9.81 -10.48 3.11
CA GLY A 122 10.61 -10.50 4.34
C GLY A 122 10.58 -11.85 5.02
N ASP A 123 11.63 -12.17 5.78
CA ASP A 123 11.81 -13.46 6.45
C ASP A 123 10.61 -13.90 7.31
N MET A 124 9.91 -12.96 7.96
CA MET A 124 8.71 -13.25 8.74
C MET A 124 7.56 -13.87 7.92
N LEU A 125 7.49 -13.54 6.63
CA LEU A 125 6.54 -14.13 5.69
C LEU A 125 7.15 -15.29 4.91
N ALA A 126 8.48 -15.37 4.81
CA ALA A 126 9.19 -16.48 4.17
C ALA A 126 9.04 -17.80 4.94
N ASP A 127 8.71 -17.75 6.24
CA ASP A 127 8.35 -18.92 7.06
C ASP A 127 6.97 -19.51 6.73
N GLN A 128 6.12 -18.79 5.97
CA GLN A 128 4.94 -19.42 5.37
C GLN A 128 5.37 -20.37 4.25
N PRO A 129 4.60 -21.44 3.96
CA PRO A 129 4.98 -22.36 2.89
C PRO A 129 5.15 -21.58 1.59
N GLN A 130 6.37 -21.50 1.05
CA GLN A 130 6.68 -20.75 -0.18
C GLN A 130 5.71 -21.12 -1.32
N ALA A 131 5.37 -22.41 -1.43
CA ALA A 131 4.40 -22.93 -2.39
C ALA A 131 2.98 -22.34 -2.25
N GLN A 132 2.58 -21.90 -1.05
CA GLN A 132 1.28 -21.26 -0.83
C GLN A 132 1.30 -19.80 -1.31
N MET A 133 2.41 -19.10 -1.06
CA MET A 133 2.57 -17.72 -1.51
C MET A 133 2.73 -17.63 -3.03
N GLU A 134 3.52 -18.52 -3.62
CA GLU A 134 3.64 -18.63 -5.09
C GLU A 134 2.28 -18.87 -5.75
N ARG A 135 1.47 -19.79 -5.21
CA ARG A 135 0.10 -20.01 -5.69
C ARG A 135 -0.75 -18.75 -5.57
N GLN A 136 -0.69 -18.04 -4.45
CA GLN A 136 -1.48 -16.83 -4.25
C GLN A 136 -1.06 -15.70 -5.21
N ILE A 137 0.24 -15.54 -5.45
CA ILE A 137 0.78 -14.59 -6.44
C ILE A 137 0.31 -15.00 -7.83
N GLN A 138 0.46 -16.28 -8.19
CA GLN A 138 0.04 -16.82 -9.48
C GLN A 138 -1.48 -16.65 -9.71
N ASP A 139 -2.30 -16.95 -8.72
CA ASP A 139 -3.75 -16.76 -8.77
C ASP A 139 -4.13 -15.28 -8.91
N SER A 140 -3.39 -14.39 -8.25
CA SER A 140 -3.60 -12.94 -8.35
C SER A 140 -3.21 -12.39 -9.72
N LEU A 141 -2.10 -12.87 -10.27
CA LEU A 141 -1.64 -12.52 -11.61
C LEU A 141 -2.63 -13.02 -12.66
N GLN A 142 -3.08 -14.27 -12.57
CA GLN A 142 -4.11 -14.84 -13.45
C GLN A 142 -5.42 -14.03 -13.40
N GLN A 143 -5.86 -13.61 -12.21
CA GLN A 143 -7.06 -12.77 -12.05
C GLN A 143 -6.91 -11.38 -12.68
N GLN A 144 -5.70 -10.83 -12.72
CA GLN A 144 -5.41 -9.55 -13.37
C GLN A 144 -5.20 -9.69 -14.89
N GLY A 145 -5.33 -10.89 -15.45
CA GLY A 145 -4.97 -11.19 -16.84
C GLY A 145 -3.46 -11.13 -17.10
N VAL A 146 -2.66 -10.91 -16.05
CA VAL A 146 -1.21 -10.90 -16.13
C VAL A 146 -0.77 -12.36 -16.12
N GLY A 147 -0.37 -12.86 -17.29
CA GLY A 147 0.10 -14.23 -17.39
C GLY A 147 -0.87 -15.20 -18.08
N GLN A 148 -2.07 -14.78 -18.47
CA GLN A 148 -2.90 -15.57 -19.37
C GLN A 148 -2.78 -14.95 -20.77
N PRO A 149 -2.21 -15.66 -21.75
CA PRO A 149 -2.17 -15.17 -23.12
C PRO A 149 -3.59 -14.99 -23.64
N ASP A 150 -3.82 -13.90 -24.39
CA ASP A 150 -5.13 -13.64 -24.98
C ASP A 150 -5.60 -14.84 -25.81
N PRO A 151 -6.90 -15.19 -25.79
CA PRO A 151 -7.41 -16.33 -26.54
C PRO A 151 -7.02 -16.23 -28.03
N GLY A 152 -6.20 -17.18 -28.49
CA GLY A 152 -5.68 -17.21 -29.86
C GLY A 152 -4.20 -16.79 -30.01
N THR A 153 -3.55 -16.32 -28.95
CA THR A 153 -2.13 -16.00 -28.95
C THR A 153 -1.31 -17.29 -28.86
N LYS A 154 -0.35 -17.48 -29.78
CA LYS A 154 0.63 -18.56 -29.69
C LYS A 154 1.66 -18.21 -28.62
N TRP A 155 2.01 -19.15 -27.77
CA TRP A 155 3.04 -18.96 -26.75
C TRP A 155 3.76 -20.26 -26.45
N GLU A 156 5.00 -20.13 -26.01
CA GLU A 156 5.84 -21.25 -25.57
C GLU A 156 6.40 -20.95 -24.20
N MET A 157 6.62 -22.00 -23.40
CA MET A 157 7.28 -21.93 -22.11
C MET A 157 8.57 -22.73 -22.14
N GLU A 158 9.65 -22.12 -21.67
CA GLU A 158 10.96 -22.71 -21.56
C GLU A 158 11.52 -22.43 -20.15
N PRO A 159 11.68 -23.44 -19.30
CA PRO A 159 12.40 -23.28 -18.04
C PRO A 159 13.90 -23.18 -18.32
N LYS A 160 14.55 -22.18 -17.73
CA LYS A 160 15.99 -21.97 -17.81
C LYS A 160 16.60 -21.91 -16.43
N GLU A 161 17.65 -22.68 -16.23
CA GLU A 161 18.40 -22.68 -14.98
C GLU A 161 19.55 -21.67 -15.03
N PHE A 162 19.66 -20.88 -13.96
CA PHE A 162 20.74 -19.94 -13.75
C PHE A 162 21.42 -20.23 -12.41
N THR A 163 22.73 -20.02 -12.33
CA THR A 163 23.46 -20.07 -11.07
C THR A 163 23.67 -18.66 -10.56
N ILE A 164 22.94 -18.29 -9.50
CA ILE A 164 22.96 -16.96 -8.89
C ILE A 164 23.38 -17.11 -7.43
N GLY A 165 24.43 -16.40 -7.00
CA GLY A 165 24.91 -16.47 -5.61
C GLY A 165 25.30 -17.89 -5.14
N GLY A 166 25.70 -18.77 -6.06
CA GLY A 166 26.05 -20.17 -5.75
C GLY A 166 24.85 -21.11 -5.57
N LYS A 167 23.62 -20.65 -5.83
CA LYS A 167 22.40 -21.49 -5.87
C LYS A 167 21.90 -21.59 -7.31
N THR A 168 21.45 -22.78 -7.69
CA THR A 168 20.70 -22.97 -8.93
C THR A 168 19.28 -22.47 -8.72
N VAL A 169 18.86 -21.53 -9.57
CA VAL A 169 17.51 -20.98 -9.60
C VAL A 169 16.93 -21.20 -10.98
N GLU A 170 15.65 -21.56 -11.03
CA GLU A 170 14.92 -21.73 -12.29
C GLU A 170 14.14 -20.45 -12.60
N PHE A 171 14.26 -19.99 -13.83
CA PHE A 171 13.44 -18.93 -14.39
C PHE A 171 12.58 -19.51 -15.51
N LEU A 172 11.28 -19.22 -15.48
CA LEU A 172 10.34 -19.61 -16.50
C LEU A 172 10.27 -18.50 -17.56
N TYR A 173 10.72 -18.82 -18.77
CA TYR A 173 10.57 -17.94 -19.92
C TYR A 173 9.28 -18.31 -20.61
N ARG A 174 8.41 -17.32 -20.81
CA ARG A 174 7.26 -17.45 -21.69
C ARG A 174 7.38 -16.45 -22.83
N THR A 175 7.41 -16.99 -24.05
CA THR A 175 7.52 -16.20 -25.26
C THR A 175 6.17 -16.16 -25.96
N GLU A 176 5.60 -14.97 -26.12
CA GLU A 176 4.43 -14.73 -26.96
C GLU A 176 4.89 -14.61 -28.42
N LYS A 177 4.23 -15.33 -29.33
CA LYS A 177 4.57 -15.35 -30.76
C LYS A 177 3.45 -14.78 -31.62
N ASN A 178 3.80 -14.15 -32.72
CA ASN A 178 2.85 -13.71 -33.75
C ASN A 178 2.39 -14.90 -34.63
N GLU A 179 1.57 -14.63 -35.64
CA GLU A 179 1.10 -15.67 -36.57
C GLU A 179 2.24 -16.37 -37.33
N ASN A 180 3.36 -15.66 -37.54
CA ASN A 180 4.56 -16.13 -38.23
C ASN A 180 5.56 -16.87 -37.31
N ASP A 181 5.17 -17.17 -36.07
CA ASP A 181 6.02 -17.77 -35.04
C ASP A 181 7.22 -16.90 -34.60
N GLU A 182 7.20 -15.60 -34.87
CA GLU A 182 8.23 -14.66 -34.40
C GLU A 182 7.90 -14.19 -32.97
N PRO A 183 8.91 -14.06 -32.08
CA PRO A 183 8.71 -13.57 -30.73
C PRO A 183 8.25 -12.11 -30.75
N VAL A 184 7.17 -11.83 -30.03
CA VAL A 184 6.60 -10.47 -29.87
C VAL A 184 6.89 -9.93 -28.48
N ARG A 185 6.83 -10.81 -27.47
CA ARG A 185 7.02 -10.45 -26.07
C ARG A 185 7.61 -11.60 -25.27
N TYR A 186 8.52 -11.25 -24.38
CA TYR A 186 9.09 -12.15 -23.39
C TYR A 186 8.48 -11.84 -22.03
N HIS A 187 8.03 -12.88 -21.33
CA HIS A 187 7.69 -12.84 -19.92
C HIS A 187 8.64 -13.76 -19.18
N VAL A 188 9.36 -13.23 -18.22
CA VAL A 188 10.30 -14.02 -17.43
C VAL A 188 9.92 -13.92 -15.97
N THR A 189 9.68 -15.07 -15.35
CA THR A 189 9.36 -15.15 -13.94
C THR A 189 10.31 -16.08 -13.22
N GLY A 190 10.70 -15.72 -12.00
CA GLY A 190 11.58 -16.57 -11.20
C GLY A 190 11.74 -16.04 -9.78
N THR A 191 12.25 -16.89 -8.91
CA THR A 191 12.51 -16.54 -7.51
C THR A 191 13.99 -16.63 -7.22
N VAL A 192 14.56 -15.56 -6.67
CA VAL A 192 15.97 -15.48 -6.29
C VAL A 192 16.11 -15.19 -4.80
N THR A 193 17.27 -15.51 -4.21
CA THR A 193 17.55 -15.13 -2.82
C THR A 193 18.07 -13.70 -2.79
N GLY A 194 17.33 -12.77 -2.17
CA GLY A 194 17.79 -11.41 -1.91
C GLY A 194 18.44 -11.25 -0.53
N LYS A 195 18.72 -10.00 -0.14
CA LYS A 195 19.41 -9.67 1.12
C LYS A 195 18.56 -9.90 2.38
N GLN A 196 17.23 -9.85 2.25
CA GLN A 196 16.27 -9.90 3.36
C GLN A 196 15.17 -10.96 3.19
N GLY A 197 15.41 -11.93 2.30
CA GLY A 197 14.45 -13.00 1.98
C GLY A 197 14.38 -13.28 0.47
N PRO A 198 13.47 -14.17 0.04
CA PRO A 198 13.26 -14.46 -1.37
C PRO A 198 12.66 -13.25 -2.11
N VAL A 199 13.13 -13.03 -3.33
CA VAL A 199 12.67 -11.96 -4.23
C VAL A 199 12.09 -12.62 -5.47
N TYR A 200 10.81 -12.38 -5.71
CA TYR A 200 10.12 -12.78 -6.91
C TYR A 200 10.36 -11.75 -8.00
N VAL A 201 10.90 -12.17 -9.14
CA VAL A 201 11.21 -11.33 -10.29
C VAL A 201 10.16 -11.61 -11.35
N VAL A 202 9.51 -10.56 -11.83
CA VAL A 202 8.54 -10.62 -12.93
C VAL A 202 8.94 -9.59 -13.97
N LEU A 203 9.41 -10.07 -15.11
CA LEU A 203 9.74 -9.26 -16.27
C LEU A 203 8.70 -9.50 -17.36
N SER A 204 8.27 -8.44 -18.01
CA SER A 204 7.50 -8.47 -19.24
C SER A 204 8.08 -7.42 -20.17
N VAL A 205 8.53 -7.80 -21.36
CA VAL A 205 9.20 -6.88 -22.28
C VAL A 205 8.97 -7.30 -23.73
N SER A 206 8.75 -6.34 -24.61
CA SER A 206 8.67 -6.59 -26.05
C SER A 206 9.99 -7.10 -26.62
N ALA A 207 9.92 -8.12 -27.48
CA ALA A 207 11.07 -8.68 -28.18
C ALA A 207 11.75 -7.68 -29.14
N GLU A 208 11.05 -6.60 -29.54
CA GLU A 208 11.62 -5.51 -30.33
C GLU A 208 12.56 -4.61 -29.50
N LYS A 209 12.36 -4.54 -28.19
CA LYS A 209 13.06 -3.63 -27.28
C LYS A 209 14.21 -4.30 -26.55
N MET A 210 14.08 -5.58 -26.27
CA MET A 210 15.07 -6.34 -25.51
C MET A 210 15.12 -7.77 -26.02
N SER A 211 16.32 -8.22 -26.34
CA SER A 211 16.61 -9.59 -26.75
C SER A 211 16.69 -10.52 -25.53
N GLU A 212 16.51 -11.81 -25.76
CA GLU A 212 16.67 -12.84 -24.74
C GLU A 212 18.07 -12.85 -24.11
N GLU A 213 19.10 -12.54 -24.88
CA GLU A 213 20.49 -12.46 -24.41
C GLU A 213 20.70 -11.31 -23.41
N GLU A 214 20.05 -10.17 -23.65
CA GLU A 214 20.06 -9.04 -22.70
C GLU A 214 19.33 -9.40 -21.41
N ILE A 215 18.24 -10.17 -21.51
CA ILE A 215 17.48 -10.62 -20.34
C ILE A 215 18.33 -11.59 -19.51
N ASP A 216 19.01 -12.53 -20.16
CA ASP A 216 19.95 -13.45 -19.53
C ASP A 216 21.10 -12.69 -18.85
N GLY A 217 21.60 -11.63 -19.49
CA GLY A 217 22.62 -10.74 -18.92
C GLY A 217 22.14 -10.05 -17.64
N MET A 218 20.93 -9.51 -17.67
CA MET A 218 20.28 -8.89 -16.50
C MET A 218 20.14 -9.90 -15.36
N ILE A 219 19.62 -11.10 -15.63
CA ILE A 219 19.43 -12.14 -14.59
C ILE A 219 20.76 -12.60 -14.01
N LYS A 220 21.81 -12.74 -14.83
CA LYS A 220 23.16 -13.11 -14.36
C LYS A 220 23.84 -12.00 -13.57
N SER A 221 23.41 -10.74 -13.71
CA SER A 221 23.93 -9.62 -12.93
C SER A 221 23.49 -9.64 -11.46
N ILE A 222 22.44 -10.43 -11.15
CA ILE A 222 21.88 -10.56 -9.80
C ILE A 222 22.92 -11.10 -8.82
N LYS A 223 23.05 -10.46 -7.66
CA LYS A 223 23.96 -10.87 -6.56
C LYS A 223 23.25 -11.01 -5.22
#